data_AF-A0A090LIV1-F1
#
_entry.id   AF-A0A090LIV1-F1
#
_cell.length_a   1.000
_cell.length_b   1.000
_cell.length_c   1.000
_cell.angle_alpha   90.00
_cell.angle_beta   90.00
_cell.angle_gamma   90.00
#
_symmetry.space_group_name_H-M   'P 1'
#
loop_
_entity.id
_entity.type
_entity.pdbx_description
1 polymer ?
#
loop_
_entity_poly.entity_id
_entity_poly.type
_entity_poly.pdbx_seq_one_letter_code
_entity_poly.pdbx_strand_id
1 'polypeptide(L)'
;MYRQLIVNDDSINNEIKKIINKDKHSLNDIKDNIIKDDKNENEKDNKKVDVLDNSKFVNLDVNDDDNETQFIFILKEQEINNGRMRQINIKNASNCANCNSPLIEGVLSKNRIYCVPYGTCYDIRTGYLEEYPGLYSQNTFKTIVKNGKIFIETKFYMLSVNKKERPMYKYIFKMSNENTIIIGSGIAAVTCAEVLRQNGYKDSIILLTKDNTLPFARFLLSTNPNISDDEILLREKTFYNDYGIDIRLNTKVIKVDVTSKIVYCDNEKSFEYSNLVIATGTALKKIVIPGSLLENVLYFKNPDDAKLIYDSSKNKHVSILNCTPNIITLSTILKKYAKSITIYNKENILFKEGGKSFNEELIKYLENVCHINVRLNDSIRIIEGETKVKHLVLSSGNCAVSNIVIPYNGEIACSSFMLGAKLKTTSDSYIEVNENMKTNIPNVYAIGDCSFSDKYKSNSFRNSWQLAQIEGKICAMNILNKEMINFNKEVQLFWFNIENKMVVFVHKIFINDNEPLSRGSFETNDFITYFFDKNFLIGVICFGDVTPAIQIFACFKKNICITKEEVQIMKKNNWSYKLI
;
A
#
# COMPACT_ATOMS: atom_id res chain seq x y z
N MET A 1 7.45 36.95 9.18
CA MET A 1 8.80 36.35 9.25
C MET A 1 8.77 35.30 10.37
N TYR A 2 8.35 34.08 10.04
CA TYR A 2 8.16 33.00 11.02
C TYR A 2 9.43 32.16 11.13
N ARG A 3 9.97 32.00 12.35
CA ARG A 3 10.97 30.99 12.70
C ARG A 3 10.31 30.02 13.69
N GLN A 4 10.11 28.77 13.28
CA GLN A 4 9.88 27.65 14.17
C GLN A 4 11.23 27.13 14.66
N LEU A 5 11.37 26.99 15.99
CA LEU A 5 12.41 26.23 16.65
C LEU A 5 11.78 24.93 17.15
N ILE A 6 12.36 23.80 16.74
CA ILE A 6 12.12 22.46 17.27
C ILE A 6 13.17 22.21 18.37
N VAL A 7 12.79 21.66 19.52
CA VAL A 7 13.71 21.28 20.60
C VAL A 7 13.66 19.76 20.82
N ASN A 8 14.84 19.19 21.04
CA ASN A 8 15.23 17.78 21.06
C ASN A 8 14.97 17.09 22.43
N ASP A 9 14.72 15.78 22.39
CA ASP A 9 14.20 14.90 23.46
C ASP A 9 15.22 14.50 24.57
N ASP A 10 16.49 14.90 24.47
CA ASP A 10 17.55 14.34 25.32
C ASP A 10 17.74 15.02 26.69
N SER A 11 17.04 16.13 26.98
CA SER A 11 17.23 16.83 28.28
C SER A 11 16.43 16.23 29.44
N ILE A 12 15.47 15.33 29.18
CA ILE A 12 14.52 14.83 30.19
C ILE A 12 15.10 13.68 31.04
N ASN A 13 16.04 12.90 30.49
CA ASN A 13 16.56 11.70 31.18
C ASN A 13 17.48 12.00 32.37
N ASN A 14 18.05 13.21 32.45
CA ASN A 14 18.99 13.58 33.54
C ASN A 14 18.32 14.18 34.78
N GLU A 15 17.09 14.70 34.69
CA GLU A 15 16.35 15.19 35.85
C GLU A 15 15.55 14.11 36.57
N ILE A 16 15.05 13.10 35.85
CA ILE A 16 14.28 11.98 36.43
C ILE A 16 15.12 11.17 37.43
N LYS A 17 16.43 10.99 37.19
CA LYS A 17 17.34 10.30 38.13
C LYS A 17 17.56 11.05 39.45
N LYS A 18 17.36 12.38 39.50
CA LYS A 18 17.49 13.17 40.73
C LYS A 18 16.23 13.15 41.60
N ILE A 19 15.06 12.91 41.00
CA ILE A 19 13.77 12.93 41.71
C ILE A 19 13.48 11.59 42.40
N ILE A 20 13.84 10.46 41.77
CA ILE A 20 13.58 9.11 42.32
C ILE A 20 14.27 8.83 43.68
N ASN A 21 15.35 9.54 44.00
CA ASN A 21 16.05 9.37 45.29
C ASN A 21 15.47 10.17 46.46
N LYS A 22 14.46 11.04 46.25
CA LYS A 22 13.92 11.91 47.30
C LYS A 22 12.68 11.37 48.02
N ASP A 23 11.97 10.40 47.44
CA ASP A 23 10.66 9.94 47.95
C ASP A 23 10.68 8.60 48.73
N LYS A 24 11.84 8.13 49.20
CA LYS A 24 11.91 6.96 50.09
C LYS A 24 11.62 7.25 51.58
N HIS A 25 11.32 8.50 51.96
CA HIS A 25 11.24 8.90 53.37
C HIS A 25 9.86 9.24 53.95
N SER A 26 8.74 9.11 53.23
CA SER A 26 7.41 9.46 53.77
C SER A 26 6.36 8.32 53.82
N LEU A 27 6.77 7.06 53.63
CA LEU A 27 5.86 5.91 53.58
C LEU A 27 5.69 5.14 54.92
N ASN A 28 6.20 5.69 56.04
CA ASN A 28 6.10 5.03 57.35
C ASN A 28 4.96 5.53 58.26
N ASP A 29 4.22 6.59 57.91
CA ASP A 29 3.26 7.22 58.85
C ASP A 29 1.77 7.02 58.49
N ILE A 30 1.44 6.06 57.61
CA ILE A 30 0.03 5.74 57.28
C ILE A 30 -0.24 4.23 57.45
N LYS A 31 0.12 3.68 58.61
CA LYS A 31 -0.20 2.29 58.97
C LYS A 31 -0.88 2.05 60.31
N ASP A 32 -1.18 3.09 61.08
CA ASP A 32 -1.90 2.96 62.35
C ASP A 32 -3.18 3.80 62.30
N ASN A 33 -4.33 3.17 62.05
CA ASN A 33 -5.68 3.57 62.55
C ASN A 33 -6.90 2.92 61.84
N ILE A 34 -6.82 1.69 61.30
CA ILE A 34 -8.05 0.95 60.92
C ILE A 34 -7.87 -0.55 61.18
N ILE A 35 -7.89 -0.99 62.45
CA ILE A 35 -8.24 -2.37 62.86
C ILE A 35 -8.86 -2.33 64.26
N LYS A 36 -10.16 -2.64 64.35
CA LYS A 36 -11.05 -3.00 65.50
C LYS A 36 -12.47 -2.72 64.97
N ASP A 37 -13.40 -3.64 64.78
CA ASP A 37 -13.70 -4.91 65.44
C ASP A 37 -14.33 -5.93 64.46
N ASP A 38 -14.54 -7.13 65.00
CA ASP A 38 -15.43 -8.22 64.59
C ASP A 38 -14.95 -9.33 63.63
N LYS A 39 -14.69 -10.46 64.29
CA LYS A 39 -14.61 -11.84 63.82
C LYS A 39 -15.99 -12.49 63.99
N ASN A 40 -16.46 -13.27 63.02
CA ASN A 40 -16.76 -14.72 63.13
C ASN A 40 -17.73 -15.23 62.05
N GLU A 41 -17.44 -16.45 61.58
CA GLU A 41 -18.36 -17.48 61.03
C GLU A 41 -19.04 -17.22 59.67
N ASN A 42 -19.32 -18.18 58.78
CA ASN A 42 -18.91 -19.56 58.52
C ASN A 42 -19.50 -19.94 57.13
N GLU A 43 -18.89 -20.91 56.44
CA GLU A 43 -19.53 -21.89 55.53
C GLU A 43 -20.14 -21.52 54.16
N LYS A 44 -19.60 -22.21 53.14
CA LYS A 44 -20.26 -23.16 52.18
C LYS A 44 -20.22 -22.88 50.66
N ASP A 45 -19.81 -23.96 50.00
CA ASP A 45 -20.19 -24.48 48.67
C ASP A 45 -19.51 -23.99 47.38
N ASN A 46 -18.42 -24.70 47.07
CA ASN A 46 -17.90 -24.93 45.72
C ASN A 46 -18.62 -26.14 45.07
N LYS A 47 -19.28 -25.95 43.92
CA LYS A 47 -19.45 -26.99 42.89
C LYS A 47 -19.34 -26.40 41.48
N LYS A 48 -18.51 -27.08 40.68
CA LYS A 48 -18.30 -26.94 39.22
C LYS A 48 -19.51 -27.46 38.44
N VAL A 49 -19.75 -26.92 37.23
CA VAL A 49 -19.55 -27.55 35.89
C VAL A 49 -20.41 -26.82 34.83
N ASP A 50 -19.78 -26.69 33.65
CA ASP A 50 -20.18 -26.08 32.38
C ASP A 50 -21.56 -26.42 31.81
N VAL A 51 -22.11 -25.50 30.98
CA VAL A 51 -22.38 -25.69 29.53
C VAL A 51 -22.93 -24.38 28.91
N LEU A 52 -22.29 -23.98 27.81
CA LEU A 52 -22.68 -23.10 26.68
C LEU A 52 -23.93 -22.20 26.80
N ASP A 53 -23.74 -20.89 26.57
CA ASP A 53 -24.26 -20.18 25.38
C ASP A 53 -23.72 -18.73 25.37
N ASN A 54 -23.30 -18.21 24.23
CA ASN A 54 -23.10 -16.76 24.06
C ASN A 54 -23.22 -16.33 22.60
N SER A 55 -24.34 -16.70 21.98
CA SER A 55 -25.01 -15.77 21.08
C SER A 55 -25.55 -14.59 21.88
N LYS A 56 -24.75 -13.54 22.05
CA LYS A 56 -25.26 -12.19 22.32
C LYS A 56 -24.51 -11.21 21.44
N PHE A 57 -25.09 -11.01 20.26
CA PHE A 57 -25.16 -9.71 19.63
C PHE A 57 -25.31 -8.64 20.71
N VAL A 58 -24.28 -7.81 20.87
CA VAL A 58 -24.51 -6.50 21.44
C VAL A 58 -25.23 -5.73 20.34
N ASN A 59 -26.57 -5.75 20.39
CA ASN A 59 -27.33 -4.59 19.99
C ASN A 59 -26.75 -3.44 20.81
N LEU A 60 -25.89 -2.64 20.19
CA LEU A 60 -25.71 -1.27 20.64
C LEU A 60 -27.03 -0.59 20.31
N ASP A 61 -27.96 -0.66 21.25
CA ASP A 61 -28.97 0.39 21.40
C ASP A 61 -28.16 1.67 21.53
N VAL A 62 -28.06 2.39 20.43
CA VAL A 62 -27.58 3.77 20.40
C VAL A 62 -28.64 4.56 21.14
N ASN A 63 -28.48 4.67 22.47
CA ASN A 63 -29.12 5.74 23.20
C ASN A 63 -28.66 7.05 22.55
N ASP A 64 -29.64 7.83 22.10
CA ASP A 64 -29.48 9.07 21.33
C ASP A 64 -28.83 10.24 22.12
N ASP A 65 -28.23 9.97 23.28
CA ASP A 65 -27.75 10.96 24.24
C ASP A 65 -26.23 11.23 24.20
N ASP A 66 -25.43 10.49 23.43
CA ASP A 66 -23.97 10.73 23.30
C ASP A 66 -23.59 11.73 22.18
N ASN A 67 -24.49 12.68 21.88
CA ASN A 67 -24.29 13.74 20.87
C ASN A 67 -23.62 15.02 21.43
N GLU A 68 -22.96 14.97 22.58
CA GLU A 68 -22.23 16.14 23.09
C GLU A 68 -20.95 16.41 22.30
N THR A 69 -20.97 17.49 21.52
CA THR A 69 -19.78 18.09 20.93
C THR A 69 -18.85 18.58 22.04
N GLN A 70 -17.61 18.09 22.08
CA GLN A 70 -16.61 18.49 23.08
C GLN A 70 -15.53 19.40 22.47
N PHE A 71 -15.06 20.36 23.28
CA PHE A 71 -13.89 21.18 22.95
C PHE A 71 -12.63 20.55 23.53
N ILE A 72 -11.64 20.30 22.68
CA ILE A 72 -10.41 19.58 23.01
C ILE A 72 -9.21 20.49 22.78
N PHE A 73 -8.29 20.44 23.76
CA PHE A 73 -7.20 21.38 23.93
C PHE A 73 -5.87 20.73 23.51
N ILE A 74 -5.04 21.46 22.75
CA ILE A 74 -3.63 21.08 22.51
C ILE A 74 -2.76 21.98 23.39
N LEU A 75 -2.20 21.41 24.47
CA LEU A 75 -1.35 22.12 25.44
C LEU A 75 0.15 21.89 25.18
N LYS A 76 0.98 22.87 25.55
CA LYS A 76 2.43 22.70 25.77
C LYS A 76 2.69 22.52 27.25
N GLU A 77 3.73 21.76 27.58
CA GLU A 77 4.14 21.33 28.93
C GLU A 77 4.34 22.49 29.94
N GLN A 78 4.64 23.70 29.45
CA GLN A 78 4.89 24.89 30.27
C GLN A 78 3.64 25.50 30.94
N GLU A 79 2.43 25.02 30.62
CA GLU A 79 1.16 25.63 31.09
C GLU A 79 0.45 24.85 32.20
N ILE A 80 1.06 23.81 32.78
CA ILE A 80 0.39 22.92 33.73
C ILE A 80 0.89 23.19 35.15
N ASN A 81 0.19 24.05 35.90
CA ASN A 81 0.28 24.09 37.36
C ASN A 81 -1.14 24.15 37.95
N ASN A 82 -1.40 23.26 38.92
CA ASN A 82 -2.59 23.17 39.79
C ASN A 82 -3.87 22.49 39.25
N GLY A 83 -3.75 21.21 38.91
CA GLY A 83 -4.65 20.24 39.58
C GLY A 83 -5.96 19.84 38.91
N ARG A 84 -6.06 19.86 37.57
CA ARG A 84 -6.78 18.87 36.72
C ARG A 84 -6.91 19.38 35.28
N MET A 85 -6.36 18.65 34.30
CA MET A 85 -6.95 18.39 32.97
C MET A 85 -6.00 17.50 32.15
N ARG A 86 -6.55 16.46 31.52
CA ARG A 86 -5.83 15.50 30.69
C ARG A 86 -5.45 16.13 29.35
N GLN A 87 -4.17 16.07 28.99
CA GLN A 87 -3.74 16.09 27.60
C GLN A 87 -4.51 14.99 26.86
N ILE A 88 -5.39 15.34 25.92
CA ILE A 88 -5.85 14.36 24.94
C ILE A 88 -4.76 14.34 23.87
N ASN A 89 -3.81 13.42 24.03
CA ASN A 89 -3.08 12.93 22.87
C ASN A 89 -4.16 12.35 21.96
N ILE A 90 -4.56 13.11 20.92
CA ILE A 90 -5.52 12.62 19.93
C ILE A 90 -4.75 11.56 19.14
N LYS A 91 -4.71 10.33 19.68
CA LYS A 91 -3.87 9.25 19.19
C LYS A 91 -4.09 9.14 17.68
N ASN A 92 -3.03 9.44 16.93
CA ASN A 92 -2.93 9.33 15.49
C ASN A 92 -3.70 10.37 14.64
N ALA A 93 -4.45 11.34 15.18
CA ALA A 93 -5.13 12.32 14.32
C ALA A 93 -4.18 13.23 13.51
N SER A 94 -2.95 13.39 13.99
CA SER A 94 -1.84 14.04 13.28
C SER A 94 -1.12 13.12 12.29
N ASN A 95 -1.53 11.86 12.18
CA ASN A 95 -0.90 10.87 11.32
C ASN A 95 -1.77 10.63 10.08
N CYS A 96 -1.13 10.17 9.01
CA CYS A 96 -1.77 9.82 7.76
C CYS A 96 -2.80 8.70 7.96
N ALA A 97 -4.03 8.90 7.48
CA ALA A 97 -5.12 7.93 7.57
C ALA A 97 -4.86 6.57 6.92
N ASN A 98 -3.86 6.49 6.03
CA ASN A 98 -3.59 5.30 5.22
C ASN A 98 -2.32 4.53 5.63
N CYS A 99 -1.34 5.20 6.24
CA CYS A 99 -0.07 4.58 6.63
C CYS A 99 0.36 4.87 8.07
N ASN A 100 -0.43 5.66 8.79
CA ASN A 100 -0.15 6.08 10.16
C ASN A 100 1.18 6.84 10.35
N SER A 101 1.80 7.32 9.27
CA SER A 101 3.01 8.16 9.35
C SER A 101 2.67 9.59 9.80
N PRO A 102 3.51 10.25 10.61
CA PRO A 102 3.24 11.61 11.09
C PRO A 102 3.12 12.61 9.93
N LEU A 103 1.99 13.33 9.84
CA LEU A 103 1.81 14.35 8.80
C LEU A 103 2.65 15.61 9.03
N ILE A 104 3.19 15.79 10.23
CA ILE A 104 4.17 16.86 10.51
C ILE A 104 5.45 16.71 9.68
N GLU A 105 5.78 15.49 9.25
CA GLU A 105 6.88 15.18 8.34
C GLU A 105 6.44 15.29 6.86
N GLY A 106 5.16 15.56 6.61
CA GLY A 106 4.58 15.64 5.28
C GLY A 106 5.06 16.85 4.48
N VAL A 107 4.85 16.77 3.17
CA VAL A 107 5.18 17.85 2.24
C VAL A 107 3.95 18.71 2.02
N LEU A 108 4.00 19.97 2.47
CA LEU A 108 2.94 20.95 2.25
C LEU A 108 3.17 21.72 0.94
N SER A 109 2.12 21.81 0.10
CA SER A 109 2.09 22.63 -1.11
C SER A 109 0.72 23.31 -1.24
N LYS A 110 0.66 24.60 -0.90
CA LYS A 110 -0.60 25.38 -0.79
C LYS A 110 -1.60 24.67 0.12
N ASN A 111 -2.75 24.26 -0.43
CA ASN A 111 -3.82 23.56 0.30
C ASN A 111 -3.70 22.03 0.26
N ARG A 112 -2.54 21.49 -0.13
CA ARG A 112 -2.30 20.04 -0.26
C ARG A 112 -1.19 19.60 0.66
N ILE A 113 -1.40 18.49 1.35
CA ILE A 113 -0.37 17.81 2.14
C ILE A 113 -0.14 16.40 1.60
N TYR A 114 1.11 16.08 1.27
CA TYR A 114 1.52 14.75 0.84
C TYR A 114 2.18 14.04 2.02
N CYS A 115 1.70 12.84 2.36
CA CYS A 115 2.30 12.06 3.43
C CYS A 115 3.67 11.52 2.99
N VAL A 116 4.62 11.48 3.92
CA VAL A 116 5.81 10.65 3.80
C VAL A 116 5.49 9.32 4.50
N PRO A 117 5.82 8.14 3.92
CA PRO A 117 6.68 7.95 2.77
C PRO A 117 5.96 7.71 1.43
N TYR A 118 4.63 7.58 1.40
CA TYR A 118 3.91 7.08 0.22
C TYR A 118 3.40 8.16 -0.76
N GLY A 119 3.45 9.45 -0.40
CA GLY A 119 2.95 10.53 -1.25
C GLY A 119 1.43 10.61 -1.36
N THR A 120 0.67 9.98 -0.47
CA THR A 120 -0.80 10.14 -0.42
C THR A 120 -1.13 11.60 -0.14
N CYS A 121 -1.99 12.20 -0.97
CA CYS A 121 -2.27 13.62 -0.93
C CYS A 121 -3.66 13.91 -0.39
N TYR A 122 -3.76 14.85 0.56
CA TYR A 122 -5.03 15.34 1.10
C TYR A 122 -5.18 16.84 0.87
N ASP A 123 -6.40 17.29 0.60
CA ASP A 123 -6.74 18.70 0.72
C ASP A 123 -6.84 19.07 2.21
N ILE A 124 -6.02 20.01 2.69
CA ILE A 124 -5.93 20.33 4.14
C ILE A 124 -7.18 21.02 4.70
N ARG A 125 -8.06 21.54 3.84
CA ARG A 125 -9.28 22.26 4.24
C ARG A 125 -10.42 21.26 4.46
N THR A 126 -10.49 20.26 3.61
CA THR A 126 -11.59 19.27 3.60
C THR A 126 -11.17 17.91 4.14
N GLY A 127 -9.88 17.61 4.17
CA GLY A 127 -9.30 16.29 4.49
C GLY A 127 -9.46 15.27 3.37
N TYR A 128 -10.11 15.62 2.26
CA TYR A 128 -10.39 14.64 1.22
C TYR A 128 -9.12 14.18 0.54
N LEU A 129 -9.08 12.88 0.26
CA LEU A 129 -8.08 12.26 -0.58
C LEU A 129 -8.14 12.88 -1.99
N GLU A 130 -7.05 13.50 -2.40
CA GLU A 130 -6.88 14.16 -3.69
C GLU A 130 -6.05 13.31 -4.66
N GLU A 131 -5.00 12.66 -4.14
CA GLU A 131 -4.08 11.82 -4.93
C GLU A 131 -3.68 10.54 -4.19
N TYR A 132 -3.51 9.48 -4.98
CA TYR A 132 -3.13 8.12 -4.58
C TYR A 132 -1.66 8.06 -4.10
N PRO A 133 -1.26 7.05 -3.30
CA PRO A 133 -1.82 5.70 -3.21
C PRO A 133 -2.88 5.42 -2.13
N GLY A 134 -3.25 6.43 -1.33
CA GLY A 134 -4.22 6.25 -0.25
C GLY A 134 -5.60 5.79 -0.71
N LEU A 135 -6.38 5.33 0.27
CA LEU A 135 -7.75 4.87 0.14
C LEU A 135 -8.73 5.72 0.96
N TYR A 136 -8.33 6.10 2.17
CA TYR A 136 -9.15 6.88 3.10
C TYR A 136 -8.83 8.36 2.99
N SER A 137 -9.81 9.19 3.29
CA SER A 137 -9.61 10.63 3.51
C SER A 137 -9.16 10.88 4.95
N GLN A 138 -8.45 11.98 5.16
CA GLN A 138 -7.97 12.45 6.46
C GLN A 138 -9.11 13.12 7.24
N ASN A 139 -9.18 12.87 8.55
CA ASN A 139 -10.11 13.60 9.39
C ASN A 139 -9.70 15.07 9.52
N THR A 140 -10.70 15.95 9.52
CA THR A 140 -10.56 17.39 9.72
C THR A 140 -11.43 17.81 10.87
N PHE A 141 -10.91 18.68 11.71
CA PHE A 141 -11.63 19.15 12.87
C PHE A 141 -11.89 20.65 12.76
N LYS A 142 -13.03 21.09 13.28
CA LYS A 142 -13.32 22.52 13.39
C LYS A 142 -12.39 23.10 14.44
N THR A 143 -11.63 24.12 14.05
CA THR A 143 -10.66 24.77 14.93
C THR A 143 -11.07 26.19 15.28
N ILE A 144 -10.95 26.56 16.55
CA ILE A 144 -11.10 27.93 17.04
C ILE A 144 -9.73 28.39 17.54
N VAL A 145 -9.28 29.57 17.13
CA VAL A 145 -8.02 30.16 17.62
C VAL A 145 -8.34 31.26 18.62
N LYS A 146 -7.88 31.11 19.87
CA LYS A 146 -8.09 32.10 20.93
C LYS A 146 -6.83 32.24 21.78
N ASN A 147 -6.36 33.48 21.96
CA ASN A 147 -5.14 33.80 22.75
C ASN A 147 -3.91 32.96 22.34
N GLY A 148 -3.71 32.74 21.02
CA GLY A 148 -2.59 31.94 20.51
C GLY A 148 -2.74 30.42 20.66
N LYS A 149 -3.88 29.93 21.18
CA LYS A 149 -4.19 28.51 21.34
C LYS A 149 -5.18 28.03 20.30
N ILE A 150 -5.06 26.77 19.89
CA ILE A 150 -5.97 26.10 18.97
C ILE A 150 -6.88 25.18 19.78
N PHE A 151 -8.19 25.39 19.64
CA PHE A 151 -9.24 24.58 20.24
C PHE A 151 -9.90 23.75 19.14
N ILE A 152 -10.09 22.47 19.39
CA ILE A 152 -10.71 21.54 18.46
C ILE A 152 -12.13 21.25 18.94
N GLU A 153 -13.13 21.47 18.10
CA GLU A 153 -14.52 21.12 18.38
C GLU A 153 -14.87 19.83 17.62
N THR A 154 -15.16 18.74 18.34
CA THR A 154 -15.48 17.45 17.71
C THR A 154 -16.22 16.49 18.66
N LYS A 155 -16.74 15.38 18.12
CA LYS A 155 -17.34 14.30 18.90
C LYS A 155 -16.24 13.40 19.45
N PHE A 156 -16.42 12.86 20.65
CA PHE A 156 -15.38 12.07 21.33
C PHE A 156 -14.85 10.89 20.49
N TYR A 157 -15.74 10.14 19.82
CA TYR A 157 -15.33 9.00 19.00
C TYR A 157 -14.47 9.39 17.77
N MET A 158 -14.61 10.62 17.25
CA MET A 158 -13.81 11.11 16.12
C MET A 158 -12.32 11.24 16.45
N LEU A 159 -11.98 11.24 17.74
CA LEU A 159 -10.60 11.24 18.22
C LEU A 159 -9.94 9.86 18.16
N SER A 160 -10.75 8.80 18.22
CA SER A 160 -10.29 7.41 18.12
C SER A 160 -10.23 6.89 16.69
N VAL A 161 -10.85 7.61 15.75
CA VAL A 161 -10.89 7.22 14.33
C VAL A 161 -10.01 8.19 13.53
N ASN A 162 -8.96 7.68 12.90
CA ASN A 162 -8.07 8.47 12.03
C ASN A 162 -8.31 8.20 10.55
N LYS A 163 -9.57 8.12 10.11
CA LYS A 163 -9.95 7.95 8.72
C LYS A 163 -11.40 8.37 8.50
N LYS A 164 -11.71 8.89 7.31
CA LYS A 164 -13.09 9.05 6.83
C LYS A 164 -13.22 8.68 5.38
N GLU A 165 -14.44 8.37 4.98
CA GLU A 165 -14.79 8.16 3.58
C GLU A 165 -15.20 9.49 2.95
N ARG A 166 -14.95 9.62 1.65
CA ARG A 166 -15.51 10.74 0.87
C ARG A 166 -17.02 10.48 0.72
N PRO A 167 -17.88 11.52 0.77
CA PRO A 167 -19.30 11.34 0.51
C PRO A 167 -19.54 10.60 -0.81
N MET A 168 -20.38 9.57 -0.76
CA MET A 168 -20.68 8.68 -1.87
C MET A 168 -22.19 8.50 -2.02
N TYR A 169 -22.63 8.36 -3.27
CA TYR A 169 -24.02 8.06 -3.59
C TYR A 169 -24.30 6.58 -3.38
N LYS A 170 -25.53 6.26 -2.99
CA LYS A 170 -26.01 4.87 -2.89
C LYS A 170 -26.65 4.42 -4.20
N TYR A 171 -26.68 3.10 -4.41
CA TYR A 171 -27.44 2.48 -5.48
C TYR A 171 -28.93 2.86 -5.39
N ILE A 172 -29.54 3.11 -6.55
CA ILE A 172 -30.99 3.30 -6.69
C ILE A 172 -31.49 2.30 -7.72
N PHE A 173 -32.37 1.40 -7.29
CA PHE A 173 -33.00 0.44 -8.18
C PHE A 173 -33.82 1.12 -9.27
N LYS A 174 -33.69 0.64 -10.51
CA LYS A 174 -34.46 1.09 -11.68
C LYS A 174 -34.95 -0.15 -12.45
N MET A 175 -36.11 -0.04 -13.10
CA MET A 175 -36.66 -1.13 -13.91
C MET A 175 -35.79 -1.48 -15.14
N SER A 176 -35.06 -0.51 -15.70
CA SER A 176 -34.00 -0.73 -16.69
C SER A 176 -32.67 -0.88 -15.96
N ASN A 177 -32.18 -2.11 -15.76
CA ASN A 177 -30.92 -2.35 -15.07
C ASN A 177 -29.72 -2.13 -16.00
N GLU A 178 -29.21 -0.90 -16.03
CA GLU A 178 -27.89 -0.63 -16.59
C GLU A 178 -26.81 -1.11 -15.62
N ASN A 179 -26.29 -2.32 -15.84
CA ASN A 179 -25.23 -2.86 -14.99
C ASN A 179 -23.85 -2.39 -15.47
N THR A 180 -23.05 -1.89 -14.55
CA THR A 180 -21.59 -1.82 -14.73
C THR A 180 -20.98 -3.07 -14.11
N ILE A 181 -20.46 -3.95 -14.96
CA ILE A 181 -19.77 -5.18 -14.53
C ILE A 181 -18.28 -4.90 -14.48
N ILE A 182 -17.65 -5.16 -13.34
CA ILE A 182 -16.20 -5.07 -13.15
C ILE A 182 -15.66 -6.47 -12.93
N ILE A 183 -14.80 -6.95 -13.82
CA ILE A 183 -14.17 -8.27 -13.72
C ILE A 183 -12.82 -8.12 -13.01
N GLY A 184 -12.73 -8.65 -11.79
CA GLY A 184 -11.59 -8.53 -10.90
C GLY A 184 -11.88 -7.65 -9.68
N SER A 185 -11.16 -7.92 -8.59
CA SER A 185 -11.32 -7.28 -7.27
C SER A 185 -10.06 -6.55 -6.80
N GLY A 186 -9.11 -6.27 -7.71
CA GLY A 186 -7.90 -5.53 -7.37
C GLY A 186 -8.16 -4.05 -7.04
N ILE A 187 -7.11 -3.33 -6.65
CA ILE A 187 -7.20 -1.92 -6.29
C ILE A 187 -7.80 -1.02 -7.39
N ALA A 188 -7.52 -1.32 -8.67
CA ALA A 188 -8.09 -0.60 -9.80
C ALA A 188 -9.62 -0.74 -9.83
N ALA A 189 -10.15 -1.95 -9.61
CA ALA A 189 -11.57 -2.24 -9.58
C ALA A 189 -12.28 -1.52 -8.43
N VAL A 190 -11.72 -1.63 -7.22
CA VAL A 190 -12.26 -0.93 -6.03
C VAL A 190 -12.26 0.57 -6.26
N THR A 191 -11.16 1.12 -6.75
CA THR A 191 -11.06 2.56 -7.03
C THR A 191 -12.06 3.00 -8.08
N CYS A 192 -12.26 2.22 -9.15
CA CYS A 192 -13.26 2.52 -10.17
C CYS A 192 -14.68 2.58 -9.55
N ALA A 193 -15.07 1.55 -8.79
CA ALA A 193 -16.37 1.49 -8.12
C ALA A 193 -16.57 2.66 -7.15
N GLU A 194 -15.55 2.99 -6.34
CA GLU A 194 -15.59 4.12 -5.42
C GLU A 194 -15.74 5.45 -6.15
N VAL A 195 -14.93 5.70 -7.18
CA VAL A 195 -14.98 6.97 -7.93
C VAL A 195 -16.32 7.11 -8.66
N LEU A 196 -16.91 6.03 -9.16
CA LEU A 196 -18.29 6.04 -9.68
C LEU A 196 -19.27 6.54 -8.60
N ARG A 197 -19.27 5.92 -7.41
CA ARG A 197 -20.15 6.33 -6.31
C ARG A 197 -19.88 7.74 -5.80
N GLN A 198 -18.62 8.18 -5.73
CA GLN A 198 -18.25 9.54 -5.33
C GLN A 198 -18.76 10.60 -6.31
N ASN A 199 -18.96 10.23 -7.57
CA ASN A 199 -19.33 11.15 -8.65
C ASN A 199 -20.77 10.97 -9.14
N GLY A 200 -21.67 10.44 -8.29
CA GLY A 200 -23.11 10.43 -8.57
C GLY A 200 -23.63 9.23 -9.34
N TYR A 201 -22.81 8.19 -9.55
CA TYR A 201 -23.27 6.97 -10.19
C TYR A 201 -24.25 6.22 -9.28
N LYS A 202 -25.47 6.01 -9.76
CA LYS A 202 -26.57 5.41 -8.99
C LYS A 202 -26.99 4.04 -9.52
N ASP A 203 -26.47 3.62 -10.67
CA ASP A 203 -26.84 2.34 -11.29
C ASP A 203 -26.10 1.16 -10.65
N SER A 204 -26.42 -0.05 -11.09
CA SER A 204 -25.87 -1.28 -10.51
C SER A 204 -24.37 -1.40 -10.79
N ILE A 205 -23.60 -1.76 -9.77
CA ILE A 205 -22.18 -2.10 -9.89
C ILE A 205 -22.00 -3.52 -9.36
N ILE A 206 -21.51 -4.42 -10.20
CA ILE A 206 -21.23 -5.81 -9.82
C ILE A 206 -19.74 -6.10 -10.04
N LEU A 207 -19.03 -6.45 -8.97
CA LEU A 207 -17.65 -6.92 -9.02
C LEU A 207 -17.65 -8.46 -9.05
N LEU A 208 -17.14 -9.03 -10.12
CA LEU A 208 -16.98 -10.49 -10.27
C LEU A 208 -15.53 -10.85 -10.00
N THR A 209 -15.28 -11.73 -9.02
CA THR A 209 -13.93 -12.21 -8.75
C THR A 209 -13.89 -13.71 -8.53
N LYS A 210 -12.81 -14.33 -9.03
CA LYS A 210 -12.51 -15.73 -8.76
C LYS A 210 -12.00 -15.94 -7.32
N ASP A 211 -11.58 -14.87 -6.66
CA ASP A 211 -11.01 -14.94 -5.32
C ASP A 211 -12.13 -15.28 -4.31
N ASN A 212 -11.77 -16.00 -3.26
CA ASN A 212 -12.65 -16.33 -2.13
C ASN A 212 -12.62 -15.27 -1.03
N THR A 213 -11.70 -14.32 -1.11
CA THR A 213 -11.53 -13.21 -0.16
C THR A 213 -12.02 -11.89 -0.75
N LEU A 214 -12.42 -10.97 0.13
CA LEU A 214 -12.75 -9.60 -0.27
C LEU A 214 -11.52 -8.90 -0.88
N PRO A 215 -11.74 -7.80 -1.66
CA PRO A 215 -10.63 -7.03 -2.23
C PRO A 215 -9.54 -6.69 -1.20
N PHE A 216 -8.28 -6.98 -1.53
CA PHE A 216 -7.16 -6.88 -0.58
C PHE A 216 -5.92 -6.15 -1.11
N ALA A 217 -5.07 -5.69 -0.19
CA ALA A 217 -3.83 -4.96 -0.40
C ALA A 217 -2.65 -5.91 -0.68
N ARG A 218 -2.53 -6.33 -1.95
CA ARG A 218 -1.47 -7.27 -2.39
C ARG A 218 -0.04 -6.84 -2.02
N PHE A 219 0.25 -5.55 -1.95
CA PHE A 219 1.59 -5.06 -1.60
C PHE A 219 2.02 -5.42 -0.17
N LEU A 220 1.08 -5.74 0.73
CA LEU A 220 1.38 -6.17 2.10
C LEU A 220 1.93 -7.60 2.16
N LEU A 221 1.69 -8.43 1.14
CA LEU A 221 2.09 -9.84 1.16
C LEU A 221 3.61 -10.04 1.16
N SER A 222 4.37 -9.09 0.62
CA SER A 222 5.84 -9.19 0.59
C SER A 222 6.48 -8.72 1.89
N THR A 223 5.85 -7.79 2.60
CA THR A 223 6.32 -7.25 3.89
C THR A 223 5.84 -8.06 5.08
N ASN A 224 4.67 -8.70 4.96
CA ASN A 224 4.10 -9.59 5.96
C ASN A 224 3.43 -10.81 5.28
N PRO A 225 4.21 -11.82 4.87
CA PRO A 225 3.68 -12.97 4.13
C PRO A 225 2.80 -13.92 4.95
N ASN A 226 2.70 -13.73 6.27
CA ASN A 226 1.82 -14.50 7.16
C ASN A 226 0.70 -13.62 7.76
N ILE A 227 0.41 -12.49 7.12
CA ILE A 227 -0.69 -11.60 7.51
C ILE A 227 -2.04 -12.32 7.34
N SER A 228 -3.00 -12.02 8.22
CA SER A 228 -4.35 -12.58 8.11
C SER A 228 -5.15 -11.92 6.98
N ASP A 229 -6.14 -12.63 6.45
CA ASP A 229 -6.99 -12.13 5.36
C ASP A 229 -7.76 -10.86 5.75
N ASP A 230 -8.19 -10.76 7.01
CA ASP A 230 -8.93 -9.59 7.52
C ASP A 230 -8.04 -8.33 7.58
N GLU A 231 -6.75 -8.48 7.88
CA GLU A 231 -5.80 -7.36 8.00
C GLU A 231 -5.35 -6.79 6.65
N ILE A 232 -5.56 -7.52 5.55
CA ILE A 232 -5.21 -7.06 4.20
C ILE A 232 -6.38 -6.47 3.42
N LEU A 233 -7.60 -6.47 3.96
CA LEU A 233 -8.76 -5.97 3.23
C LEU A 233 -8.63 -4.48 2.90
N LEU A 234 -9.04 -4.09 1.69
CA LEU A 234 -9.10 -2.68 1.27
C LEU A 234 -10.27 -1.94 1.91
N ARG A 235 -11.37 -2.67 2.08
CA ARG A 235 -12.61 -2.23 2.70
C ARG A 235 -13.25 -3.41 3.41
N GLU A 236 -13.94 -3.09 4.49
CA GLU A 236 -14.82 -4.02 5.18
C GLU A 236 -16.02 -4.39 4.31
N LYS A 237 -16.67 -5.52 4.62
CA LYS A 237 -17.88 -5.95 3.92
C LYS A 237 -19.00 -4.91 3.96
N THR A 238 -19.14 -4.22 5.09
CA THR A 238 -20.17 -3.20 5.33
C THR A 238 -20.09 -2.06 4.32
N PHE A 239 -18.88 -1.63 3.97
CA PHE A 239 -18.65 -0.60 2.95
C PHE A 239 -19.36 -0.91 1.63
N TYR A 240 -19.17 -2.13 1.11
CA TYR A 240 -19.76 -2.53 -0.16
C TYR A 240 -21.29 -2.58 -0.09
N ASN A 241 -21.84 -3.07 1.03
CA ASN A 241 -23.28 -3.05 1.26
C ASN A 241 -23.84 -1.63 1.34
N ASP A 242 -23.18 -0.74 2.08
CA ASP A 242 -23.64 0.63 2.33
C ASP A 242 -23.73 1.47 1.03
N TYR A 243 -22.87 1.17 0.06
CA TYR A 243 -22.83 1.84 -1.24
C TYR A 243 -23.41 1.03 -2.41
N GLY A 244 -24.04 -0.12 -2.12
CA GLY A 244 -24.67 -0.97 -3.12
C GLY A 244 -23.70 -1.41 -4.22
N ILE A 245 -22.52 -1.89 -3.80
CA ILE A 245 -21.51 -2.51 -4.66
C ILE A 245 -21.63 -4.03 -4.43
N ASP A 246 -22.16 -4.74 -5.42
CA ASP A 246 -22.40 -6.18 -5.31
C ASP A 246 -21.13 -6.96 -5.65
N ILE A 247 -20.48 -7.56 -4.64
CA ILE A 247 -19.28 -8.38 -4.84
C ILE A 247 -19.66 -9.85 -4.88
N ARG A 248 -19.37 -10.50 -6.02
CA ARG A 248 -19.52 -11.94 -6.22
C ARG A 248 -18.17 -12.63 -6.14
N LEU A 249 -17.87 -13.15 -4.96
CA LEU A 249 -16.71 -14.03 -4.70
C LEU A 249 -16.90 -15.39 -5.40
N ASN A 250 -15.81 -16.13 -5.60
CA ASN A 250 -15.82 -17.45 -6.24
C ASN A 250 -16.63 -17.50 -7.56
N THR A 251 -16.54 -16.42 -8.35
CA THR A 251 -17.27 -16.25 -9.61
C THR A 251 -16.25 -15.89 -10.69
N LYS A 252 -15.74 -16.91 -11.37
CA LYS A 252 -14.73 -16.73 -12.41
C LYS A 252 -15.42 -16.48 -13.75
N VAL A 253 -15.11 -15.37 -14.39
CA VAL A 253 -15.53 -15.11 -15.76
C VAL A 253 -14.76 -16.02 -16.72
N ILE A 254 -15.50 -16.72 -17.57
CA ILE A 254 -14.94 -17.68 -18.54
C ILE A 254 -15.12 -17.22 -19.99
N LYS A 255 -16.11 -16.37 -20.27
CA LYS A 255 -16.39 -15.84 -21.61
C LYS A 255 -17.14 -14.52 -21.52
N VAL A 256 -16.87 -13.62 -22.47
CA VAL A 256 -17.69 -12.42 -22.70
C VAL A 256 -18.19 -12.42 -24.14
N ASP A 257 -19.49 -12.23 -24.31
CA ASP A 257 -20.11 -11.93 -25.59
C ASP A 257 -20.33 -10.41 -25.69
N VAL A 258 -19.52 -9.78 -26.53
CA VAL A 258 -19.56 -8.31 -26.72
C VAL A 258 -20.68 -7.86 -27.66
N THR A 259 -21.28 -8.77 -28.41
CA THR A 259 -22.41 -8.48 -29.30
C THR A 259 -23.71 -8.45 -28.50
N SER A 260 -23.95 -9.47 -27.67
CA SER A 260 -25.11 -9.52 -26.78
C SER A 260 -24.89 -8.76 -25.47
N LYS A 261 -23.66 -8.30 -25.19
CA LYS A 261 -23.22 -7.66 -23.94
C LYS A 261 -23.49 -8.53 -22.70
N ILE A 262 -23.05 -9.78 -22.75
CA ILE A 262 -23.22 -10.76 -21.66
C ILE A 262 -21.86 -11.27 -21.18
N VAL A 263 -21.68 -11.32 -19.86
CA VAL A 263 -20.56 -11.98 -19.18
C VAL A 263 -21.01 -13.34 -18.68
N TYR A 264 -20.29 -14.41 -19.04
CA TYR A 264 -20.55 -15.78 -18.60
C TYR A 264 -19.54 -16.23 -17.56
N CYS A 265 -20.03 -16.84 -16.48
CA CYS A 265 -19.23 -17.32 -15.37
C CYS A 265 -19.19 -18.86 -15.31
N ASP A 266 -18.23 -19.40 -14.57
CA ASP A 266 -18.04 -20.83 -14.35
C ASP A 266 -19.16 -21.51 -13.56
N ASN A 267 -19.92 -20.75 -12.78
CA ASN A 267 -21.05 -21.22 -11.98
C ASN A 267 -22.40 -21.16 -12.71
N GLU A 268 -22.39 -21.26 -14.04
CA GLU A 268 -23.56 -21.17 -14.95
C GLU A 268 -24.34 -19.85 -14.87
N LYS A 269 -23.86 -18.85 -14.13
CA LYS A 269 -24.46 -17.51 -14.08
C LYS A 269 -24.00 -16.68 -15.26
N SER A 270 -24.90 -15.83 -15.73
CA SER A 270 -24.63 -14.81 -16.73
C SER A 270 -25.09 -13.43 -16.26
N PHE A 271 -24.37 -12.40 -16.67
CA PHE A 271 -24.67 -11.00 -16.33
C PHE A 271 -24.68 -10.14 -17.59
N GLU A 272 -25.80 -9.47 -17.86
CA GLU A 272 -25.87 -8.43 -18.87
C GLU A 272 -25.17 -7.16 -18.37
N TYR A 273 -24.53 -6.42 -19.29
CA TYR A 273 -23.83 -5.19 -18.96
C TYR A 273 -24.15 -4.03 -19.90
N SER A 274 -24.21 -2.83 -19.33
CA SER A 274 -24.13 -1.57 -20.09
C SER A 274 -22.68 -1.13 -20.26
N ASN A 275 -21.89 -1.29 -19.19
CA ASN A 275 -20.44 -1.05 -19.19
C ASN A 275 -19.71 -2.28 -18.65
N LEU A 276 -18.61 -2.64 -19.29
CA LEU A 276 -17.73 -3.72 -18.84
C LEU A 276 -16.34 -3.16 -18.53
N VAL A 277 -15.84 -3.39 -17.32
CA VAL A 277 -14.50 -2.99 -16.89
C VAL A 277 -13.68 -4.25 -16.60
N ILE A 278 -12.60 -4.44 -17.34
CA ILE A 278 -11.67 -5.56 -17.14
C ILE A 278 -10.54 -5.09 -16.21
N ALA A 279 -10.47 -5.65 -15.02
CA ALA A 279 -9.52 -5.31 -13.95
C ALA A 279 -8.88 -6.57 -13.36
N THR A 280 -8.58 -7.54 -14.21
CA THR A 280 -8.17 -8.91 -13.85
C THR A 280 -6.68 -9.05 -13.51
N GLY A 281 -5.91 -7.98 -13.71
CA GLY A 281 -4.47 -7.97 -13.50
C GLY A 281 -3.73 -9.05 -14.29
N THR A 282 -2.65 -9.56 -13.72
CA THR A 282 -1.78 -10.54 -14.38
C THR A 282 -1.68 -11.87 -13.63
N ALA A 283 -1.22 -12.89 -14.33
CA ALA A 283 -0.74 -14.16 -13.79
C ALA A 283 0.78 -14.29 -13.99
N LEU A 284 1.44 -15.03 -13.10
CA LEU A 284 2.87 -15.33 -13.25
C LEU A 284 3.09 -16.34 -14.38
N LYS A 285 4.07 -16.09 -15.24
CA LYS A 285 4.55 -17.06 -16.22
C LYS A 285 5.27 -18.19 -15.47
N LYS A 286 4.90 -19.44 -15.77
CA LYS A 286 5.61 -20.61 -15.23
C LYS A 286 7.00 -20.72 -15.85
N ILE A 287 7.95 -21.32 -15.12
CA ILE A 287 9.27 -21.62 -15.67
C ILE A 287 9.22 -22.97 -16.38
N VAL A 288 9.93 -23.08 -17.49
CA VAL A 288 9.96 -24.28 -18.32
C VAL A 288 11.40 -24.77 -18.37
N ILE A 289 11.81 -25.44 -17.30
CA ILE A 289 13.14 -26.05 -17.15
C ILE A 289 12.97 -27.43 -16.49
N PRO A 290 13.91 -28.38 -16.69
CA PRO A 290 13.83 -29.68 -16.03
C PRO A 290 13.72 -29.53 -14.50
N GLY A 291 12.76 -30.24 -13.91
CA GLY A 291 12.44 -30.19 -12.48
C GLY A 291 11.53 -29.04 -12.03
N SER A 292 10.99 -28.21 -12.93
CA SER A 292 10.08 -27.12 -12.56
C SER A 292 8.75 -27.55 -11.94
N LEU A 293 8.39 -28.83 -12.05
CA LEU A 293 7.19 -29.44 -11.47
C LEU A 293 7.43 -30.12 -10.12
N LEU A 294 8.67 -30.10 -9.60
CA LEU A 294 8.97 -30.64 -8.28
C LEU A 294 8.20 -29.87 -7.20
N GLU A 295 7.86 -30.56 -6.11
CA GLU A 295 7.36 -29.92 -4.90
C GLU A 295 8.38 -28.90 -4.38
N ASN A 296 7.90 -27.83 -3.74
CA ASN A 296 8.68 -26.68 -3.28
C ASN A 296 9.25 -25.76 -4.40
N VAL A 297 8.77 -25.89 -5.64
CA VAL A 297 8.83 -24.80 -6.61
C VAL A 297 7.60 -23.92 -6.42
N LEU A 298 7.73 -22.84 -5.64
CA LEU A 298 6.62 -22.03 -5.12
C LEU A 298 6.56 -20.66 -5.79
N TYR A 299 5.38 -20.26 -6.23
CA TYR A 299 5.16 -18.97 -6.90
C TYR A 299 4.53 -17.97 -5.93
N PHE A 300 4.94 -16.70 -5.98
CA PHE A 300 4.46 -15.66 -5.07
C PHE A 300 3.47 -14.71 -5.76
N LYS A 301 2.15 -14.89 -5.59
CA LYS A 301 1.13 -14.00 -6.18
C LYS A 301 -0.02 -13.63 -5.25
N ASN A 302 -0.54 -14.58 -4.48
CA ASN A 302 -1.75 -14.41 -3.65
C ASN A 302 -1.45 -14.68 -2.15
N PRO A 303 -2.42 -14.48 -1.22
CA PRO A 303 -2.20 -14.70 0.21
C PRO A 303 -1.80 -16.14 0.56
N ASP A 304 -2.44 -17.14 -0.06
CA ASP A 304 -2.11 -18.56 0.16
C ASP A 304 -0.68 -18.88 -0.28
N ASP A 305 -0.26 -18.37 -1.43
CA ASP A 305 1.12 -18.47 -1.93
C ASP A 305 2.11 -17.88 -0.93
N ALA A 306 1.82 -16.68 -0.41
CA ALA A 306 2.70 -15.97 0.52
C ALA A 306 2.88 -16.76 1.81
N LYS A 307 1.78 -17.28 2.37
CA LYS A 307 1.78 -18.09 3.59
C LYS A 307 2.51 -19.41 3.39
N LEU A 308 2.25 -20.10 2.27
CA LEU A 308 2.92 -21.35 1.93
C LEU A 308 4.44 -21.16 1.80
N ILE A 309 4.87 -20.09 1.13
CA ILE A 309 6.30 -19.74 1.02
C ILE A 309 6.89 -19.43 2.39
N TYR A 310 6.21 -18.62 3.19
CA TYR A 310 6.66 -18.26 4.54
C TYR A 310 6.88 -19.50 5.41
N ASP A 311 5.89 -20.38 5.51
CA ASP A 311 5.96 -21.58 6.33
C ASP A 311 7.00 -22.57 5.82
N SER A 312 7.05 -22.79 4.51
CA SER A 312 8.00 -23.72 3.91
C SER A 312 9.45 -23.25 4.09
N SER A 313 9.70 -21.94 4.07
CA SER A 313 11.05 -21.35 4.11
C SER A 313 11.82 -21.55 5.43
N LYS A 314 11.12 -21.85 6.53
CA LYS A 314 11.68 -21.94 7.88
C LYS A 314 12.82 -22.97 7.95
N ASN A 315 14.01 -22.54 8.36
CA ASN A 315 15.22 -23.36 8.45
C ASN A 315 15.64 -24.05 7.14
N LYS A 316 15.24 -23.52 5.98
CA LYS A 316 15.56 -24.07 4.65
C LYS A 316 16.54 -23.20 3.86
N HIS A 317 17.22 -23.82 2.90
CA HIS A 317 17.96 -23.11 1.84
C HIS A 317 16.97 -22.68 0.76
N VAL A 318 16.76 -21.37 0.61
CA VAL A 318 15.81 -20.81 -0.36
C VAL A 318 16.56 -20.18 -1.52
N SER A 319 16.15 -20.52 -2.74
CA SER A 319 16.71 -19.96 -3.97
C SER A 319 15.64 -19.17 -4.70
N ILE A 320 15.97 -17.96 -5.09
CA ILE A 320 15.11 -17.07 -5.87
C ILE A 320 15.65 -17.03 -7.30
N LEU A 321 14.80 -17.27 -8.29
CA LEU A 321 15.16 -17.17 -9.71
C LEU A 321 14.54 -15.92 -10.32
N ASN A 322 15.42 -14.96 -10.63
CA ASN A 322 15.09 -13.57 -10.94
C ASN A 322 14.30 -12.89 -9.81
N CYS A 323 14.32 -11.56 -9.76
CA CYS A 323 13.58 -10.83 -8.74
C CYS A 323 12.82 -9.65 -9.32
N THR A 324 11.71 -9.36 -8.69
CA THR A 324 11.04 -8.06 -8.74
C THR A 324 11.30 -7.34 -7.40
N PRO A 325 11.03 -6.03 -7.31
CA PRO A 325 11.11 -5.34 -6.03
C PRO A 325 10.32 -6.02 -4.90
N ASN A 326 9.14 -6.58 -5.20
CA ASN A 326 8.35 -7.33 -4.22
C ASN A 326 9.03 -8.63 -3.76
N ILE A 327 9.73 -9.33 -4.66
CA ILE A 327 10.51 -10.53 -4.33
C ILE A 327 11.75 -10.16 -3.52
N ILE A 328 12.39 -9.02 -3.82
CA ILE A 328 13.48 -8.48 -2.99
C ILE A 328 12.94 -8.22 -1.57
N THR A 329 11.83 -7.51 -1.43
CA THR A 329 11.17 -7.29 -0.12
C THR A 329 10.90 -8.61 0.59
N LEU A 330 10.22 -9.55 -0.07
CA LEU A 330 9.93 -10.86 0.49
C LEU A 330 11.19 -11.58 0.95
N SER A 331 12.26 -11.56 0.15
CA SER A 331 13.54 -12.17 0.50
C SER A 331 14.11 -11.63 1.81
N THR A 332 14.05 -10.31 2.04
CA THR A 332 14.53 -9.70 3.29
C THR A 332 13.70 -10.12 4.51
N ILE A 333 12.40 -10.33 4.34
CA ILE A 333 11.52 -10.83 5.40
C ILE A 333 11.78 -12.32 5.69
N LEU A 334 11.86 -13.15 4.65
CA LEU A 334 12.10 -14.59 4.80
C LEU A 334 13.47 -14.89 5.40
N LYS A 335 14.48 -14.04 5.16
CA LYS A 335 15.85 -14.27 5.63
C LYS A 335 15.97 -14.41 7.15
N LYS A 336 15.04 -13.82 7.90
CA LYS A 336 14.92 -13.94 9.36
C LYS A 336 14.60 -15.36 9.83
N TYR A 337 14.01 -16.18 8.96
CA TYR A 337 13.52 -17.52 9.28
C TYR A 337 14.21 -18.62 8.45
N ALA A 338 14.68 -18.28 7.25
CA ALA A 338 15.37 -19.20 6.36
C ALA A 338 16.83 -19.42 6.78
N LYS A 339 17.33 -20.64 6.56
CA LYS A 339 18.74 -20.98 6.82
C LYS A 339 19.67 -20.17 5.92
N SER A 340 19.32 -20.05 4.63
CA SER A 340 19.99 -19.13 3.71
C SER A 340 19.03 -18.69 2.61
N ILE A 341 19.30 -17.53 2.03
CA ILE A 341 18.63 -17.07 0.81
C ILE A 341 19.69 -16.76 -0.23
N THR A 342 19.47 -17.19 -1.47
CA THR A 342 20.31 -16.84 -2.62
C THR A 342 19.45 -16.39 -3.78
N ILE A 343 19.71 -15.17 -4.26
CA ILE A 343 19.08 -14.61 -5.45
C ILE A 343 19.97 -14.94 -6.64
N TYR A 344 19.46 -15.72 -7.59
CA TYR A 344 20.06 -15.98 -8.88
C TYR A 344 19.37 -15.09 -9.91
N ASN A 345 20.12 -14.18 -10.52
CA ASN A 345 19.59 -13.28 -11.53
C ASN A 345 20.38 -13.45 -12.82
N LYS A 346 19.64 -13.69 -13.92
CA LYS A 346 20.25 -13.88 -15.24
C LYS A 346 21.01 -12.64 -15.71
N GLU A 347 20.59 -11.45 -15.30
CA GLU A 347 21.21 -10.18 -15.66
C GLU A 347 22.16 -9.70 -14.58
N ASN A 348 23.00 -8.72 -14.90
CA ASN A 348 23.91 -8.05 -13.98
C ASN A 348 23.25 -6.96 -13.12
N ILE A 349 21.92 -6.81 -13.19
CA ILE A 349 21.16 -5.75 -12.52
C ILE A 349 19.89 -6.34 -11.89
N LEU A 350 19.58 -5.98 -10.64
CA LEU A 350 18.41 -6.49 -9.92
C LEU A 350 17.16 -5.63 -10.14
N PHE A 351 17.36 -4.31 -10.28
CA PHE A 351 16.29 -3.33 -10.50
C PHE A 351 16.72 -2.30 -11.55
N LYS A 352 16.42 -2.59 -12.81
CA LYS A 352 16.93 -1.82 -13.96
C LYS A 352 16.63 -0.32 -13.86
N GLU A 353 15.45 0.01 -13.35
CA GLU A 353 14.94 1.37 -13.19
C GLU A 353 15.71 2.20 -12.17
N GLY A 354 16.37 1.55 -11.19
CA GLY A 354 17.19 2.24 -10.20
C GLY A 354 18.52 2.76 -10.75
N GLY A 355 18.95 2.28 -11.92
CA GLY A 355 20.26 2.62 -12.49
C GLY A 355 21.43 1.96 -11.75
N LYS A 356 22.64 2.18 -12.27
CA LYS A 356 23.85 1.47 -11.83
C LYS A 356 24.17 1.68 -10.34
N SER A 357 24.31 2.93 -9.89
CA SER A 357 24.73 3.23 -8.50
C SER A 357 23.75 2.67 -7.47
N PHE A 358 22.44 2.76 -7.72
CA PHE A 358 21.44 2.18 -6.83
C PHE A 358 21.60 0.66 -6.72
N ASN A 359 21.85 -0.03 -7.84
CA ASN A 359 22.03 -1.48 -7.82
C ASN A 359 23.32 -1.91 -7.13
N GLU A 360 24.40 -1.15 -7.29
CA GLU A 360 25.66 -1.39 -6.57
C GLU A 360 25.44 -1.30 -5.04
N GLU A 361 24.74 -0.27 -4.58
CA GLU A 361 24.39 -0.12 -3.15
C GLU A 361 23.40 -1.19 -2.68
N LEU A 362 22.37 -1.49 -3.48
CA LEU A 362 21.41 -2.55 -3.20
C LEU A 362 22.08 -3.91 -3.00
N ILE A 363 22.96 -4.32 -3.90
CA ILE A 363 23.64 -5.62 -3.83
C ILE A 363 24.52 -5.68 -2.59
N LYS A 364 25.36 -4.64 -2.37
CA LYS A 364 26.20 -4.56 -1.16
C LYS A 364 25.36 -4.63 0.11
N TYR A 365 24.22 -3.94 0.16
CA TYR A 365 23.33 -3.94 1.31
C TYR A 365 22.68 -5.31 1.53
N LEU A 366 22.19 -5.95 0.46
CA LEU A 366 21.63 -7.30 0.54
C LEU A 366 22.65 -8.31 1.06
N GLU A 367 23.90 -8.26 0.62
CA GLU A 367 24.94 -9.20 1.03
C GLU A 367 25.49 -8.91 2.43
N ASN A 368 25.85 -7.66 2.71
CA ASN A 368 26.58 -7.29 3.91
C ASN A 368 25.67 -6.99 5.11
N VAL A 369 24.46 -6.48 4.87
CA VAL A 369 23.50 -6.09 5.93
C VAL A 369 22.39 -7.12 6.05
N CYS A 370 21.72 -7.47 4.94
CA CYS A 370 20.64 -8.44 4.98
C CYS A 370 21.12 -9.89 5.01
N HIS A 371 22.41 -10.17 4.74
CA HIS A 371 22.97 -11.52 4.64
C HIS A 371 22.25 -12.43 3.63
N ILE A 372 21.88 -11.86 2.50
CA ILE A 372 21.31 -12.53 1.33
C ILE A 372 22.39 -12.65 0.26
N ASN A 373 22.67 -13.86 -0.21
CA ASN A 373 23.66 -14.05 -1.27
C ASN A 373 23.07 -13.58 -2.61
N VAL A 374 23.83 -12.83 -3.40
CA VAL A 374 23.41 -12.41 -4.74
C VAL A 374 24.35 -13.01 -5.79
N ARG A 375 23.78 -13.69 -6.79
CA ARG A 375 24.49 -14.30 -7.91
C ARG A 375 23.95 -13.72 -9.21
N LEU A 376 24.71 -12.77 -9.75
CA LEU A 376 24.41 -12.11 -11.01
C LEU A 376 25.03 -12.86 -12.19
N ASN A 377 24.46 -12.69 -13.38
CA ASN A 377 24.86 -13.40 -14.60
C ASN A 377 24.87 -14.93 -14.43
N ASP A 378 24.08 -15.44 -13.47
CA ASP A 378 23.94 -16.86 -13.22
C ASP A 378 22.48 -17.17 -12.90
N SER A 379 21.97 -18.22 -13.53
CA SER A 379 20.56 -18.59 -13.54
C SER A 379 20.40 -20.07 -13.28
N ILE A 380 19.24 -20.47 -12.77
CA ILE A 380 18.91 -21.88 -12.55
C ILE A 380 18.54 -22.52 -13.90
N ARG A 381 19.27 -23.56 -14.30
CA ARG A 381 19.00 -24.33 -15.53
C ARG A 381 18.25 -25.63 -15.27
N ILE A 382 18.55 -26.31 -14.18
CA ILE A 382 17.89 -27.56 -13.77
C ILE A 382 17.62 -27.48 -12.27
N ILE A 383 16.44 -27.95 -11.87
CA ILE A 383 16.07 -28.16 -10.47
C ILE A 383 16.09 -29.67 -10.25
N GLU A 384 16.92 -30.15 -9.34
CA GLU A 384 17.10 -31.58 -9.08
C GLU A 384 16.46 -32.01 -7.77
N GLY A 385 15.82 -33.18 -7.80
CA GLY A 385 15.10 -33.78 -6.69
C GLY A 385 14.33 -35.02 -7.15
N GLU A 386 13.96 -35.87 -6.20
CA GLU A 386 13.05 -37.01 -6.48
C GLU A 386 11.60 -36.53 -6.50
N THR A 387 11.12 -36.03 -5.36
CA THR A 387 9.78 -35.43 -5.20
C THR A 387 9.85 -33.94 -4.90
N LYS A 388 10.82 -33.53 -4.08
CA LYS A 388 11.08 -32.15 -3.63
C LYS A 388 12.44 -31.67 -4.09
N VAL A 389 12.58 -30.36 -4.25
CA VAL A 389 13.88 -29.70 -4.54
C VAL A 389 14.96 -30.10 -3.53
N LYS A 390 16.13 -30.54 -4.04
CA LYS A 390 17.36 -30.81 -3.26
C LYS A 390 18.57 -30.01 -3.75
N HIS A 391 18.73 -29.89 -5.07
CA HIS A 391 19.88 -29.24 -5.71
C HIS A 391 19.47 -28.42 -6.93
N LEU A 392 20.33 -27.51 -7.33
CA LEU A 392 20.20 -26.68 -8.52
C LEU A 392 21.44 -26.84 -9.39
N VAL A 393 21.26 -27.00 -10.69
CA VAL A 393 22.33 -26.85 -11.68
C VAL A 393 22.21 -25.45 -12.28
N LEU A 394 23.28 -24.68 -12.17
CA LEU A 394 23.34 -23.29 -12.59
C LEU A 394 23.85 -23.15 -14.02
N SER A 395 23.61 -22.00 -14.65
CA SER A 395 24.10 -21.71 -16.00
C SER A 395 25.62 -21.66 -16.11
N SER A 396 26.31 -21.36 -15.00
CA SER A 396 27.75 -21.47 -14.85
C SER A 396 28.29 -22.91 -14.85
N GLY A 397 27.43 -23.92 -14.73
CA GLY A 397 27.81 -25.32 -14.53
C GLY A 397 28.01 -25.72 -13.06
N ASN A 398 27.96 -24.75 -12.14
CA ASN A 398 28.05 -25.02 -10.71
C ASN A 398 26.75 -25.64 -10.17
N CYS A 399 26.87 -26.37 -9.06
CA CYS A 399 25.73 -26.90 -8.32
C CYS A 399 25.52 -26.13 -7.01
N ALA A 400 24.26 -25.96 -6.60
CA ALA A 400 23.91 -25.34 -5.32
C ALA A 400 22.88 -26.18 -4.56
N VAL A 401 22.97 -26.18 -3.22
CA VAL A 401 21.96 -26.80 -2.36
C VAL A 401 20.75 -25.87 -2.26
N SER A 402 19.55 -26.42 -2.46
CA SER A 402 18.30 -25.69 -2.31
C SER A 402 17.19 -26.62 -1.86
N ASN A 403 16.28 -26.12 -1.03
CA ASN A 403 15.10 -26.87 -0.61
C ASN A 403 13.81 -26.26 -1.17
N ILE A 404 13.88 -25.01 -1.63
CA ILE A 404 12.77 -24.23 -2.16
C ILE A 404 13.28 -23.35 -3.28
N VAL A 405 12.55 -23.34 -4.40
CA VAL A 405 12.77 -22.38 -5.48
C VAL A 405 11.57 -21.44 -5.56
N ILE A 406 11.82 -20.13 -5.53
CA ILE A 406 10.81 -19.09 -5.77
C ILE A 406 11.14 -18.43 -7.12
N PRO A 407 10.50 -18.85 -8.22
CA PRO A 407 10.83 -18.32 -9.53
C PRO A 407 9.94 -17.14 -9.94
N TYR A 408 10.54 -16.24 -10.71
CA TYR A 408 9.85 -15.21 -11.47
C TYR A 408 10.30 -15.25 -12.93
N ASN A 409 9.34 -15.40 -13.84
CA ASN A 409 9.59 -15.48 -15.28
C ASN A 409 8.78 -14.43 -16.06
N GLY A 410 8.44 -13.32 -15.39
CA GLY A 410 7.52 -12.33 -15.91
C GLY A 410 6.05 -12.70 -15.73
N GLU A 411 5.20 -11.88 -16.32
CA GLU A 411 3.75 -11.92 -16.14
C GLU A 411 3.02 -11.87 -17.48
N ILE A 412 1.80 -12.39 -17.49
CA ILE A 412 0.87 -12.36 -18.62
C ILE A 412 -0.48 -11.81 -18.14
N ALA A 413 -1.12 -10.96 -18.93
CA ALA A 413 -2.43 -10.41 -18.55
C ALA A 413 -3.53 -11.47 -18.60
N CYS A 414 -4.43 -11.44 -17.62
CA CYS A 414 -5.55 -12.37 -17.52
C CYS A 414 -6.73 -11.92 -18.40
N SER A 415 -6.63 -12.09 -19.72
CA SER A 415 -7.65 -11.62 -20.68
C SER A 415 -8.22 -12.72 -21.59
N SER A 416 -7.89 -13.99 -21.35
CA SER A 416 -8.27 -15.12 -22.23
C SER A 416 -9.78 -15.33 -22.38
N PHE A 417 -10.62 -14.89 -21.44
CA PHE A 417 -12.09 -14.95 -21.57
C PHE A 417 -12.65 -14.00 -22.64
N MET A 418 -11.82 -13.10 -23.19
CA MET A 418 -12.16 -12.23 -24.32
C MET A 418 -11.78 -12.83 -25.67
N LEU A 419 -11.24 -14.06 -25.71
CA LEU A 419 -10.93 -14.74 -26.97
C LEU A 419 -12.18 -14.81 -27.85
N GLY A 420 -12.03 -14.44 -29.14
CA GLY A 420 -13.14 -14.35 -30.10
C GLY A 420 -13.85 -12.98 -30.13
N ALA A 421 -13.71 -12.13 -29.11
CA ALA A 421 -14.32 -10.80 -29.07
C ALA A 421 -13.61 -9.76 -29.97
N LYS A 422 -12.52 -10.14 -30.66
CA LYS A 422 -11.64 -9.24 -31.45
C LYS A 422 -11.11 -8.06 -30.61
N LEU A 423 -10.86 -8.29 -29.33
CA LEU A 423 -10.18 -7.35 -28.45
C LEU A 423 -8.71 -7.23 -28.87
N LYS A 424 -8.20 -6.01 -28.99
CA LYS A 424 -6.78 -5.77 -29.26
C LYS A 424 -5.95 -6.04 -28.02
N THR A 425 -4.92 -6.86 -28.18
CA THR A 425 -3.99 -7.22 -27.11
C THR A 425 -2.56 -7.28 -27.62
N THR A 426 -1.60 -7.02 -26.74
CA THR A 426 -0.17 -7.27 -27.01
C THR A 426 0.13 -8.78 -27.06
N SER A 427 1.37 -9.16 -27.39
CA SER A 427 1.82 -10.56 -27.40
C SER A 427 1.67 -11.27 -26.05
N ASP A 428 1.81 -10.53 -24.95
CA ASP A 428 1.60 -11.03 -23.59
C ASP A 428 0.16 -10.80 -23.10
N SER A 429 -0.79 -10.70 -24.03
CA SER A 429 -2.24 -10.61 -23.78
C SER A 429 -2.71 -9.36 -23.03
N TYR A 430 -1.83 -8.39 -22.77
CA TYR A 430 -2.25 -7.11 -22.16
C TYR A 430 -3.22 -6.39 -23.08
N ILE A 431 -4.30 -5.87 -22.51
CA ILE A 431 -5.42 -5.27 -23.24
C ILE A 431 -5.06 -3.85 -23.66
N GLU A 432 -5.09 -3.57 -24.95
CA GLU A 432 -4.77 -2.24 -25.47
C GLU A 432 -5.89 -1.23 -25.15
N VAL A 433 -5.51 -0.10 -24.56
CA VAL A 433 -6.39 1.01 -24.20
C VAL A 433 -5.82 2.36 -24.60
N ASN A 434 -6.71 3.30 -24.89
CA ASN A 434 -6.34 4.73 -25.03
C ASN A 434 -6.18 5.41 -23.65
N GLU A 435 -5.85 6.70 -23.64
CA GLU A 435 -5.68 7.50 -22.40
C GLU A 435 -6.94 7.62 -21.53
N ASN A 436 -8.09 7.18 -22.03
CA ASN A 436 -9.38 7.16 -21.35
C ASN A 436 -9.75 5.76 -20.84
N MET A 437 -8.79 4.83 -20.85
CA MET A 437 -8.95 3.42 -20.46
C MET A 437 -9.97 2.65 -21.32
N LYS A 438 -10.31 3.18 -22.50
CA LYS A 438 -11.23 2.54 -23.45
C LYS A 438 -10.48 1.56 -24.34
N THR A 439 -11.04 0.37 -24.50
CA THR A 439 -10.55 -0.61 -25.48
C THR A 439 -11.03 -0.27 -26.89
N ASN A 440 -10.71 -1.11 -27.88
CA ASN A 440 -11.28 -1.01 -29.22
C ASN A 440 -12.77 -1.42 -29.30
N ILE A 441 -13.38 -1.92 -28.22
CA ILE A 441 -14.76 -2.37 -28.16
C ILE A 441 -15.60 -1.33 -27.41
N PRO A 442 -16.74 -0.85 -27.97
CA PRO A 442 -17.59 0.14 -27.30
C PRO A 442 -18.08 -0.33 -25.93
N ASN A 443 -18.02 0.58 -24.94
CA ASN A 443 -18.41 0.33 -23.55
C ASN A 443 -17.62 -0.78 -22.84
N VAL A 444 -16.46 -1.16 -23.37
CA VAL A 444 -15.52 -2.07 -22.73
C VAL A 444 -14.23 -1.31 -22.41
N TYR A 445 -13.82 -1.39 -21.15
CA TYR A 445 -12.68 -0.70 -20.57
C TYR A 445 -11.71 -1.73 -19.98
N ALA A 446 -10.44 -1.35 -19.83
CA ALA A 446 -9.47 -2.15 -19.07
C ALA A 446 -8.59 -1.25 -18.20
N ILE A 447 -8.32 -1.68 -16.96
CA ILE A 447 -7.58 -0.94 -15.94
C ILE A 447 -6.72 -1.87 -15.08
N GLY A 448 -5.70 -1.32 -14.43
CA GLY A 448 -4.73 -2.08 -13.64
C GLY A 448 -3.78 -2.89 -14.51
N ASP A 449 -3.10 -3.85 -13.89
CA ASP A 449 -1.99 -4.60 -14.50
C ASP A 449 -2.37 -5.38 -15.77
N CYS A 450 -3.65 -5.60 -16.07
CA CYS A 450 -4.07 -6.25 -17.32
C CYS A 450 -4.10 -5.30 -18.53
N SER A 451 -4.03 -3.99 -18.30
CA SER A 451 -4.17 -2.96 -19.34
C SER A 451 -2.81 -2.53 -19.91
N PHE A 452 -2.84 -2.01 -21.13
CA PHE A 452 -1.69 -1.50 -21.84
C PHE A 452 -2.08 -0.28 -22.66
N SER A 453 -1.38 0.83 -22.47
CA SER A 453 -1.48 2.01 -23.31
C SER A 453 -0.15 2.23 -24.04
N ASP A 454 -0.18 2.66 -25.30
CA ASP A 454 1.04 3.02 -26.04
C ASP A 454 1.82 4.15 -25.37
N LYS A 455 1.16 4.98 -24.57
CA LYS A 455 1.83 5.98 -23.72
C LYS A 455 2.73 5.36 -22.65
N TYR A 456 2.57 4.06 -22.35
CA TYR A 456 3.48 3.28 -21.50
C TYR A 456 4.76 2.85 -22.20
N LYS A 457 4.82 2.86 -23.54
CA LYS A 457 5.98 2.35 -24.31
C LYS A 457 7.28 3.12 -24.01
N SER A 458 7.19 4.36 -23.53
CA SER A 458 8.35 5.17 -23.15
C SER A 458 8.38 5.63 -21.68
N ASN A 459 7.31 5.45 -20.90
CA ASN A 459 7.07 6.31 -19.73
C ASN A 459 6.63 5.64 -18.41
N SER A 460 6.48 4.31 -18.28
CA SER A 460 5.84 3.78 -17.06
C SER A 460 6.40 2.49 -16.47
N PHE A 461 6.50 2.49 -15.14
CA PHE A 461 6.65 1.30 -14.34
C PHE A 461 5.26 0.66 -14.26
N ARG A 462 5.06 -0.43 -15.00
CA ARG A 462 3.82 -1.22 -14.89
C ARG A 462 3.79 -1.93 -13.54
N ASN A 463 2.62 -2.43 -13.15
CA ASN A 463 2.43 -3.11 -11.86
C ASN A 463 2.66 -2.19 -10.65
N SER A 464 2.28 -0.91 -10.78
CA SER A 464 2.26 0.06 -9.68
C SER A 464 0.87 0.19 -9.07
N TRP A 465 0.80 0.14 -7.75
CA TRP A 465 -0.42 0.35 -6.98
C TRP A 465 -1.08 1.70 -7.27
N GLN A 466 -0.28 2.78 -7.28
CA GLN A 466 -0.77 4.12 -7.54
C GLN A 466 -1.30 4.24 -8.97
N LEU A 467 -0.60 3.67 -9.95
CA LEU A 467 -1.02 3.69 -11.35
C LEU A 467 -2.37 3.00 -11.54
N ALA A 468 -2.55 1.82 -10.94
CA ALA A 468 -3.81 1.08 -10.99
C ALA A 468 -5.00 1.90 -10.43
N GLN A 469 -4.78 2.70 -9.38
CA GLN A 469 -5.81 3.61 -8.86
C GLN A 469 -6.11 4.77 -9.81
N ILE A 470 -5.07 5.37 -10.41
CA ILE A 470 -5.21 6.43 -11.41
C ILE A 470 -6.05 5.93 -12.60
N GLU A 471 -5.74 4.74 -13.12
CA GLU A 471 -6.50 4.11 -14.20
C GLU A 471 -7.96 3.85 -13.81
N GLY A 472 -8.20 3.34 -12.59
CA GLY A 472 -9.55 3.15 -12.06
C GLY A 472 -10.35 4.44 -11.99
N LYS A 473 -9.73 5.54 -11.52
CA LYS A 473 -10.32 6.88 -11.50
C LYS A 473 -10.69 7.37 -12.90
N ILE A 474 -9.79 7.21 -13.86
CA ILE A 474 -9.99 7.64 -15.25
C ILE A 474 -11.12 6.86 -15.90
N CYS A 475 -11.15 5.55 -15.72
CA CYS A 475 -12.22 4.70 -16.23
C CYS A 475 -13.59 5.13 -15.66
N ALA A 476 -13.69 5.35 -14.35
CA ALA A 476 -14.93 5.79 -13.71
C ALA A 476 -15.42 7.14 -14.26
N MET A 477 -14.54 8.12 -14.41
CA MET A 477 -14.90 9.44 -14.99
C MET A 477 -15.37 9.31 -16.44
N ASN A 478 -14.74 8.42 -17.21
CA ASN A 478 -15.14 8.14 -18.59
C ASN A 478 -16.48 7.42 -18.71
N ILE A 479 -16.80 6.48 -17.82
CA ILE A 479 -18.13 5.84 -17.75
C ILE A 479 -19.21 6.89 -17.46
N LEU A 480 -18.90 7.86 -16.58
CA LEU A 480 -19.81 8.95 -16.23
C LEU A 480 -19.96 10.03 -17.31
N ASN A 481 -19.20 9.95 -18.40
CA ASN A 481 -19.05 11.03 -19.39
C ASN A 481 -18.72 12.39 -18.73
N LYS A 482 -17.95 12.35 -17.63
CA LYS A 482 -17.46 13.53 -16.91
C LYS A 482 -16.02 13.81 -17.30
N GLU A 483 -15.58 15.05 -17.00
CA GLU A 483 -14.25 15.62 -17.24
C GLU A 483 -13.16 14.62 -17.64
N MET A 484 -12.53 14.86 -18.80
CA MET A 484 -11.35 14.10 -19.20
C MET A 484 -10.20 14.41 -18.26
N ILE A 485 -9.80 13.43 -17.45
CA ILE A 485 -8.56 13.48 -16.69
C ILE A 485 -7.41 13.34 -17.69
N ASN A 486 -6.56 14.35 -17.75
CA ASN A 486 -5.39 14.32 -18.61
C ASN A 486 -4.32 13.40 -18.00
N PHE A 487 -4.30 12.15 -18.46
CA PHE A 487 -3.33 11.14 -18.05
C PHE A 487 -1.86 11.60 -18.17
N ASN A 488 -1.55 12.46 -19.14
CA ASN A 488 -0.18 12.94 -19.37
C ASN A 488 0.34 13.86 -18.25
N LYS A 489 -0.54 14.35 -17.36
CA LYS A 489 -0.16 15.16 -16.20
C LYS A 489 0.08 14.31 -14.96
N GLU A 490 -0.19 13.01 -15.03
CA GLU A 490 0.03 12.12 -13.90
C GLU A 490 1.52 11.79 -13.76
N VAL A 491 1.96 11.72 -12.51
CA VAL A 491 3.34 11.40 -12.12
C VAL A 491 3.28 10.05 -11.44
N GLN A 492 4.18 9.15 -11.77
CA GLN A 492 4.21 7.82 -11.17
C GLN A 492 5.09 7.82 -9.94
N LEU A 493 4.57 7.23 -8.88
CA LEU A 493 5.23 6.90 -7.64
C LEU A 493 5.13 5.38 -7.45
N PHE A 494 6.28 4.77 -7.22
CA PHE A 494 6.45 3.36 -6.91
C PHE A 494 7.26 3.22 -5.63
N TRP A 495 6.97 2.19 -4.84
CA TRP A 495 7.73 1.88 -3.64
C TRP A 495 7.86 0.39 -3.42
N PHE A 496 8.88 0.03 -2.63
CA PHE A 496 9.03 -1.28 -2.04
C PHE A 496 9.90 -1.16 -0.79
N ASN A 497 10.04 -2.26 -0.07
CA ASN A 497 10.80 -2.28 1.18
C ASN A 497 12.04 -3.16 1.07
N ILE A 498 13.09 -2.77 1.76
CA ILE A 498 14.24 -3.61 2.03
C ILE A 498 14.37 -3.60 3.55
N GLU A 499 14.04 -4.73 4.18
CA GLU A 499 13.80 -4.79 5.62
C GLU A 499 12.76 -3.74 6.09
N ASN A 500 13.15 -2.85 7.00
CA ASN A 500 12.30 -1.77 7.50
C ASN A 500 12.53 -0.43 6.78
N LYS A 501 13.39 -0.40 5.75
CA LYS A 501 13.68 0.79 4.96
C LYS A 501 12.83 0.80 3.70
N MET A 502 12.40 1.99 3.31
CA MET A 502 11.62 2.16 2.08
C MET A 502 12.52 2.61 0.95
N VAL A 503 12.24 2.08 -0.23
CA VAL A 503 12.67 2.66 -1.51
C VAL A 503 11.48 3.35 -2.13
N VAL A 504 11.62 4.62 -2.49
CA VAL A 504 10.60 5.37 -3.23
C VAL A 504 11.20 5.84 -4.54
N PHE A 505 10.52 5.52 -5.64
CA PHE A 505 10.88 5.93 -6.98
C PHE A 505 9.76 6.77 -7.57
N VAL A 506 10.10 7.99 -8.00
CA VAL A 506 9.19 8.95 -8.62
C VAL A 506 9.72 9.28 -10.00
N HIS A 507 8.88 9.20 -11.03
CA HIS A 507 9.31 9.52 -12.39
C HIS A 507 8.16 10.04 -13.27
N LYS A 508 8.53 10.82 -14.30
CA LYS A 508 7.63 11.28 -15.37
C LYS A 508 7.77 10.45 -16.65
N ILE A 509 9.02 10.10 -17.00
CA ILE A 509 9.44 9.47 -18.26
C ILE A 509 10.63 8.57 -17.95
N PHE A 510 10.73 7.39 -18.59
CA PHE A 510 11.97 6.60 -18.55
C PHE A 510 12.85 7.00 -19.72
N ILE A 511 13.88 7.80 -19.46
CA ILE A 511 14.97 8.04 -20.43
C ILE A 511 16.25 7.58 -19.76
N ASN A 512 16.94 6.65 -20.41
CA ASN A 512 18.11 5.96 -19.88
C ASN A 512 19.43 6.48 -20.48
N ASP A 513 19.37 7.59 -21.22
CA ASP A 513 20.47 8.02 -22.10
C ASP A 513 21.38 9.09 -21.46
N ASN A 514 21.06 9.60 -20.26
CA ASN A 514 21.90 10.58 -19.56
C ASN A 514 22.46 10.02 -18.25
N GLU A 515 23.69 10.44 -17.91
CA GLU A 515 24.33 10.08 -16.64
C GLU A 515 23.51 10.59 -15.44
N PRO A 516 23.03 9.69 -14.56
CA PRO A 516 22.32 10.07 -13.35
C PRO A 516 23.28 10.65 -12.31
N LEU A 517 22.76 11.43 -11.36
CA LEU A 517 23.53 11.98 -10.24
C LEU A 517 23.12 11.27 -8.93
N SER A 518 24.05 10.55 -8.31
CA SER A 518 23.81 9.82 -7.05
C SER A 518 24.52 10.48 -5.86
N ARG A 519 23.92 10.40 -4.67
CA ARG A 519 24.48 10.87 -3.39
C ARG A 519 24.04 9.95 -2.24
N GLY A 520 24.75 10.00 -1.12
CA GLY A 520 24.47 9.17 0.05
C GLY A 520 24.81 7.70 -0.18
N SER A 521 24.44 6.85 0.77
CA SER A 521 24.61 5.39 0.69
C SER A 521 23.45 4.67 1.37
N PHE A 522 23.31 3.37 1.13
CA PHE A 522 22.31 2.58 1.85
C PHE A 522 22.69 2.43 3.33
N GLU A 523 23.98 2.47 3.66
CA GLU A 523 24.47 2.41 5.05
C GLU A 523 24.03 3.63 5.87
N THR A 524 24.09 4.83 5.28
CA THR A 524 23.66 6.08 5.93
C THR A 524 22.15 6.32 5.86
N ASN A 525 21.41 5.47 5.14
CA ASN A 525 19.95 5.57 4.93
C ASN A 525 19.49 6.89 4.30
N ASP A 526 20.32 7.54 3.49
CA ASP A 526 20.01 8.82 2.82
C ASP A 526 20.35 8.79 1.32
N PHE A 527 20.46 7.59 0.75
CA PHE A 527 20.77 7.40 -0.65
C PHE A 527 19.71 8.01 -1.55
N ILE A 528 20.18 8.70 -2.60
CA ILE A 528 19.35 9.30 -3.62
C ILE A 528 20.03 9.27 -4.97
N THR A 529 19.29 8.95 -6.02
CA THR A 529 19.72 9.11 -7.42
C THR A 529 18.72 9.96 -8.18
N TYR A 530 19.22 10.98 -8.87
CA TYR A 530 18.47 11.89 -9.72
C TYR A 530 18.66 11.53 -11.20
N PHE A 531 17.57 11.44 -11.95
CA PHE A 531 17.55 11.12 -13.38
C PHE A 531 17.13 12.34 -14.21
N PHE A 532 17.81 12.56 -15.33
CA PHE A 532 17.66 13.78 -16.13
C PHE A 532 17.33 13.47 -17.60
N ASP A 533 16.47 14.28 -18.19
CA ASP A 533 16.39 14.46 -19.64
C ASP A 533 16.99 15.82 -19.98
N LYS A 534 18.14 15.79 -20.67
CA LYS A 534 18.96 16.98 -20.94
C LYS A 534 19.28 17.71 -19.63
N ASN A 535 18.67 18.87 -19.42
CA ASN A 535 18.91 19.74 -18.26
C ASN A 535 17.80 19.66 -17.21
N PHE A 536 16.76 18.85 -17.39
CA PHE A 536 15.61 18.80 -16.48
C PHE A 536 15.51 17.46 -15.76
N LEU A 537 15.20 17.53 -14.47
CA LEU A 537 14.93 16.37 -13.64
C LEU A 537 13.64 15.67 -14.11
N ILE A 538 13.73 14.38 -14.41
CA ILE A 538 12.61 13.54 -14.85
C ILE A 538 12.26 12.42 -13.87
N GLY A 539 13.15 12.11 -12.93
CA GLY A 539 12.91 11.11 -11.92
C GLY A 539 13.88 11.16 -10.76
N VAL A 540 13.53 10.48 -9.68
CA VAL A 540 14.31 10.36 -8.46
C VAL A 540 14.02 9.03 -7.78
N ILE A 541 15.06 8.33 -7.33
CA ILE A 541 14.93 7.17 -6.44
C ILE A 541 15.65 7.45 -5.13
N CYS A 542 14.99 7.14 -4.01
CA CYS A 542 15.51 7.29 -2.66
C CYS A 542 15.48 5.94 -1.93
N PHE A 543 16.45 5.71 -1.04
CA PHE A 543 16.43 4.63 -0.04
C PHE A 543 16.61 5.23 1.36
N GLY A 544 15.78 4.81 2.32
CA GLY A 544 15.83 5.32 3.70
C GLY A 544 15.03 6.61 3.84
N ASP A 545 15.71 7.77 3.84
CA ASP A 545 15.04 9.07 3.78
C ASP A 545 14.46 9.32 2.38
N VAL A 546 13.13 9.15 2.29
CA VAL A 546 12.37 9.29 1.05
C VAL A 546 11.61 10.62 0.96
N THR A 547 11.77 11.49 1.96
CA THR A 547 11.19 12.84 1.96
C THR A 547 11.53 13.63 0.68
N PRO A 548 12.78 13.61 0.16
CA PRO A 548 13.11 14.35 -1.06
C PRO A 548 12.31 13.85 -2.27
N ALA A 549 12.07 12.53 -2.38
CA ALA A 549 11.26 11.98 -3.46
C ALA A 549 9.81 12.49 -3.41
N ILE A 550 9.21 12.60 -2.22
CA ILE A 550 7.85 13.14 -2.06
C ILE A 550 7.79 14.64 -2.36
N GLN A 551 8.83 15.41 -2.01
CA GLN A 551 8.90 16.83 -2.38
C GLN A 551 8.99 17.01 -3.90
N ILE A 552 9.80 16.19 -4.57
CA ILE A 552 9.93 16.20 -6.03
C ILE A 552 8.65 15.71 -6.70
N PHE A 553 7.97 14.70 -6.14
CA PHE A 553 6.64 14.28 -6.59
C PHE A 553 5.63 15.43 -6.56
N ALA A 554 5.59 16.19 -5.45
CA ALA A 554 4.74 17.37 -5.34
C ALA A 554 5.12 18.46 -6.35
N CYS A 555 6.42 18.69 -6.58
CA CYS A 555 6.90 19.62 -7.61
C CYS A 555 6.42 19.19 -9.00
N PHE A 556 6.57 17.90 -9.33
CA PHE A 556 6.16 17.34 -10.60
C PHE A 556 4.66 17.47 -10.84
N LYS A 557 3.83 17.19 -9.83
CA LYS A 557 2.37 17.38 -9.88
C LYS A 557 1.95 18.84 -10.08
N LYS A 558 2.79 19.80 -9.68
CA LYS A 558 2.60 21.23 -9.92
C LYS A 558 3.26 21.75 -11.20
N ASN A 559 3.83 20.86 -12.02
CA ASN A 559 4.62 21.22 -13.21
C ASN A 559 5.79 22.17 -12.89
N ILE A 560 6.35 22.08 -11.69
CA ILE A 560 7.54 22.82 -11.30
C ILE A 560 8.76 22.06 -11.84
N CYS A 561 9.56 22.76 -12.64
CA CYS A 561 10.80 22.22 -13.19
C CYS A 561 11.95 22.37 -12.19
N ILE A 562 12.80 21.34 -12.14
CA ILE A 562 14.05 21.31 -11.39
C ILE A 562 15.16 21.07 -12.41
N THR A 563 16.17 21.93 -12.44
CA THR A 563 17.28 21.79 -13.39
C THR A 563 18.43 20.95 -12.83
N LYS A 564 19.27 20.42 -13.72
CA LYS A 564 20.50 19.70 -13.34
C LYS A 564 21.44 20.58 -12.50
N GLU A 565 21.57 21.85 -12.87
CA GLU A 565 22.37 22.83 -12.13
C GLU A 565 21.84 23.02 -10.71
N GLU A 566 20.53 23.15 -10.53
CA GLU A 566 19.90 23.25 -9.20
C GLU A 566 20.22 22.04 -8.34
N VAL A 567 20.11 20.83 -8.91
CA VAL A 567 20.49 19.61 -8.18
C VAL A 567 21.96 19.68 -7.78
N GLN A 568 22.86 20.06 -8.69
CA GLN A 568 24.31 20.11 -8.47
C GLN A 568 24.74 21.09 -7.36
N ILE A 569 24.18 22.30 -7.33
CA ILE A 569 24.54 23.32 -6.32
C ILE A 569 23.90 23.06 -4.95
N MET A 570 22.83 22.26 -4.90
CA MET A 570 22.09 22.02 -3.68
C MET A 570 22.88 21.14 -2.69
N LYS A 571 23.12 21.66 -1.48
CA LYS A 571 23.91 20.98 -0.43
C LYS A 571 23.14 19.94 0.39
N LYS A 572 21.82 20.13 0.56
CA LYS A 572 20.93 19.21 1.28
C LYS A 572 19.81 18.79 0.36
N ASN A 573 19.43 17.52 0.33
CA ASN A 573 18.34 17.00 -0.50
C ASN A 573 16.96 17.51 -0.01
N ASN A 574 16.67 18.80 -0.17
CA ASN A 574 15.41 19.42 0.28
C ASN A 574 14.88 20.39 -0.77
N TRP A 575 13.69 20.06 -1.29
CA TRP A 575 13.00 20.76 -2.37
C TRP A 575 11.77 21.53 -1.89
N SER A 576 11.50 21.61 -0.58
CA SER A 576 10.33 22.32 -0.05
C SER A 576 10.32 23.81 -0.44
N TYR A 577 11.49 24.43 -0.63
CA TYR A 577 11.60 25.83 -1.07
C TYR A 577 10.97 26.10 -2.44
N LYS A 578 10.83 25.08 -3.29
CA LYS A 578 10.15 25.16 -4.60
C LYS A 578 8.62 25.13 -4.48
N LEU A 579 8.09 24.71 -3.33
CA LEU A 579 6.65 24.50 -3.10
C LEU A 579 5.97 25.65 -2.36
N ILE A 580 6.76 26.64 -1.91
CA ILE A 580 6.32 27.85 -1.18
C ILE A 580 5.72 28.87 -2.14
#